data_AF-A0A662IED2-F1
#
_entry.id   AF-A0A662IED2-F1
#
_cell.length_a   1.000
_cell.length_b   1.000
_cell.length_c   1.000
_cell.angle_alpha   90.00
_cell.angle_beta   90.00
_cell.angle_gamma   90.00
#
_symmetry.space_group_name_H-M   'P 1'
#
loop_
_entity.id
_entity.type
_entity.pdbx_description
1 polymer ?
#
loop_
_entity_poly.entity_id
_entity_poly.type
_entity_poly.pdbx_seq_one_letter_code
_entity_poly.pdbx_strand_id
1 'polypeptide(L)'
;MILVARGEKLEGVEGPQSLVQELAVSWYARLTDLIGVEELHVLYEIGRRYDFGAGLEHASTVANISLDMAFALKSKLELSREDLVAVYVSGLFHDVGRFYSERRHEETGVEILRTHAKALRDLVDMDLVEFCVKHHRRHTKPHEDPLLERVGDKGLHLAAILRLADSFTSVYSKEEYWGVHLEDDSLVVVARFVNKHRFSEKGKLLEKVLNIRPLVRSS
;
A
#
# COMPACT_ATOMS: atom_id res chain seq x y z
N MET A 1 16.70 6.71 7.49
CA MET A 1 16.07 6.19 6.25
C MET A 1 16.71 6.69 4.95
N ILE A 2 17.31 7.89 4.92
CA ILE A 2 18.04 8.41 3.74
C ILE A 2 19.36 7.65 3.46
N LEU A 3 20.01 7.09 4.48
CA LEU A 3 21.35 6.49 4.36
C LEU A 3 21.39 5.19 3.53
N VAL A 4 20.43 4.28 3.71
CA VAL A 4 20.38 3.03 2.95
C VAL A 4 19.87 3.24 1.52
N ALA A 5 18.93 4.16 1.33
CA ALA A 5 18.52 4.60 -0.01
C ALA A 5 19.66 5.31 -0.79
N ARG A 6 20.71 5.77 -0.11
CA ARG A 6 21.92 6.36 -0.71
C ARG A 6 23.12 5.41 -0.78
N GLY A 7 22.98 4.14 -0.35
CA GLY A 7 24.06 3.15 -0.40
C GLY A 7 25.21 3.41 0.59
N GLU A 8 25.00 4.20 1.64
CA GLU A 8 26.03 4.46 2.66
C GLU A 8 26.05 3.31 3.68
N LYS A 9 27.14 2.52 3.69
CA LYS A 9 27.41 1.52 4.75
C LYS A 9 27.88 2.24 6.02
N LEU A 10 27.15 2.05 7.12
CA LEU A 10 27.63 2.43 8.46
C LEU A 10 28.58 1.34 8.96
N GLU A 11 29.88 1.64 9.06
CA GLU A 11 30.85 0.74 9.67
C GLU A 11 30.69 0.72 11.20
N GLY A 12 30.76 -0.46 11.82
CA GLY A 12 30.88 -0.60 13.28
C GLY A 12 29.57 -0.61 14.09
N VAL A 13 28.40 -0.67 13.45
CA VAL A 13 27.12 -0.87 14.13
C VAL A 13 26.60 -2.27 13.79
N GLU A 14 26.37 -3.12 14.80
CA GLU A 14 25.60 -4.36 14.62
C GLU A 14 24.14 -3.98 14.31
N GLY A 15 23.84 -3.83 13.02
CA GLY A 15 22.52 -3.50 12.50
C GLY A 15 21.69 -4.75 12.14
N PRO A 16 20.54 -4.55 11.47
CA PRO A 16 19.70 -5.64 10.97
C PRO A 16 20.50 -6.68 10.17
N GLN A 17 20.26 -7.96 10.42
CA GLN A 17 20.96 -9.07 9.74
C GLN A 17 20.43 -9.33 8.32
N SER A 18 19.27 -8.75 7.98
CA SER A 18 18.68 -8.81 6.65
C SER A 18 17.85 -7.56 6.37
N LEU A 19 17.61 -7.29 5.08
CA LEU A 19 16.74 -6.21 4.63
C LEU A 19 15.32 -6.33 5.21
N VAL A 20 14.83 -7.56 5.36
CA VAL A 20 13.51 -7.83 5.96
C VAL A 20 13.45 -7.39 7.42
N GLN A 21 14.50 -7.65 8.20
CA GLN A 21 14.55 -7.18 9.60
C GLN A 21 14.56 -5.65 9.67
N GLU A 22 15.29 -4.99 8.77
CA GLU A 22 15.33 -3.53 8.70
C GLU A 22 13.94 -2.95 8.36
N LEU A 23 13.30 -3.49 7.32
CA LEU A 23 11.96 -3.07 6.91
C LEU A 23 10.93 -3.30 8.02
N ALA A 24 10.94 -4.47 8.66
CA ALA A 24 9.98 -4.79 9.72
C ALA A 24 10.06 -3.79 10.88
N VAL A 25 11.27 -3.44 11.34
CA VAL A 25 11.46 -2.46 12.42
C VAL A 25 11.03 -1.06 11.97
N SER A 26 11.47 -0.62 10.79
CA SER A 26 11.15 0.70 10.25
C SER A 26 9.63 0.88 10.05
N TRP A 27 8.98 -0.10 9.44
CA TRP A 27 7.55 -0.10 9.20
C TRP A 27 6.76 -0.15 10.50
N TYR A 28 7.14 -1.02 11.45
CA TYR A 28 6.44 -1.09 12.72
C TYR A 28 6.53 0.22 13.51
N ALA A 29 7.73 0.81 13.63
CA ALA A 29 7.91 2.09 14.32
C ALA A 29 7.08 3.22 13.69
N ARG A 30 7.06 3.31 12.35
CA ARG A 30 6.22 4.27 11.64
C ARG A 30 4.74 4.06 11.93
N LEU A 31 4.29 2.81 11.97
CA LEU A 31 2.89 2.48 12.16
C LEU A 31 2.43 2.75 13.60
N THR A 32 3.27 2.52 14.60
CA THR A 32 2.94 2.87 15.98
C THR A 32 2.76 4.38 16.16
N ASP A 33 3.53 5.20 15.41
CA ASP A 33 3.38 6.66 15.43
C ASP A 33 2.17 7.15 14.61
N LEU A 34 1.84 6.46 13.52
CA LEU A 34 0.77 6.87 12.59
C LEU A 34 -0.62 6.36 13.00
N ILE A 35 -0.72 5.18 13.59
CA ILE A 35 -1.98 4.49 13.85
C ILE A 35 -2.19 4.23 15.34
N GLY A 36 -1.14 3.84 16.06
CA GLY A 36 -1.23 3.40 17.45
C GLY A 36 -1.25 1.88 17.57
N VAL A 37 -0.73 1.36 18.69
CA VAL A 37 -0.58 -0.10 18.91
C VAL A 37 -1.93 -0.80 19.03
N GLU A 38 -2.90 -0.17 19.70
CA GLU A 38 -4.23 -0.74 19.92
C GLU A 38 -4.99 -0.89 18.61
N GLU A 39 -4.99 0.14 17.78
CA GLU A 39 -5.62 0.17 16.46
C GLU A 39 -4.94 -0.81 15.50
N LEU A 40 -3.61 -0.94 15.54
CA LEU A 40 -2.89 -1.96 14.76
C LEU A 40 -3.30 -3.38 15.15
N HIS A 41 -3.53 -3.63 16.44
CA HIS A 41 -4.03 -4.93 16.90
C HIS A 41 -5.46 -5.20 16.41
N VAL A 42 -6.34 -4.19 16.40
CA VAL A 42 -7.68 -4.30 15.80
C VAL A 42 -7.60 -4.65 14.31
N LEU A 43 -6.74 -3.97 13.55
CA LEU A 43 -6.55 -4.24 12.12
C LEU A 43 -6.04 -5.68 11.88
N TYR A 44 -5.06 -6.12 12.67
CA TYR A 44 -4.55 -7.49 12.63
C TYR A 44 -5.66 -8.52 12.92
N GLU A 45 -6.41 -8.31 14.00
CA GLU A 45 -7.48 -9.22 14.43
C GLU A 45 -8.65 -9.30 13.45
N ILE A 46 -8.93 -8.22 12.71
CA ILE A 46 -9.94 -8.23 11.65
C ILE A 46 -9.51 -9.19 10.55
N GLY A 47 -8.36 -8.96 9.92
CA GLY A 47 -8.10 -9.71 8.69
C GLY A 47 -7.22 -10.95 8.83
N ARG A 48 -6.65 -11.25 10.00
CA ARG A 48 -6.28 -12.64 10.32
C ARG A 48 -7.47 -13.60 10.18
N ARG A 49 -8.72 -13.12 10.39
CA ARG A 49 -9.94 -13.93 10.21
C ARG A 49 -10.16 -14.33 8.75
N TYR A 50 -9.57 -13.57 7.83
CA TYR A 50 -9.65 -13.78 6.39
C TYR A 50 -8.28 -14.16 5.80
N ASP A 51 -7.31 -14.55 6.63
CA ASP A 51 -5.91 -14.84 6.24
C ASP A 51 -5.23 -13.71 5.43
N PHE A 52 -5.77 -12.49 5.55
CA PHE A 52 -5.62 -11.37 4.63
C PHE A 52 -5.66 -11.73 3.12
N GLY A 53 -6.44 -12.76 2.76
CA GLY A 53 -6.84 -13.10 1.41
C GLY A 53 -5.80 -13.83 0.57
N ALA A 54 -4.57 -13.32 0.52
CA ALA A 54 -3.44 -13.90 -0.18
C ALA A 54 -2.23 -14.14 0.75
N GLY A 55 -2.49 -14.18 2.06
CA GLY A 55 -1.49 -14.37 3.10
C GLY A 55 -0.97 -13.05 3.70
N LEU A 56 -0.57 -13.12 4.97
CA LEU A 56 -0.08 -11.98 5.76
C LEU A 56 1.11 -11.26 5.12
N GLU A 57 2.05 -12.00 4.53
CA GLU A 57 3.23 -11.40 3.90
C GLU A 57 2.87 -10.48 2.73
N HIS A 58 1.92 -10.89 1.89
CA HIS A 58 1.47 -10.11 0.74
C HIS A 58 0.74 -8.85 1.21
N ALA A 59 -0.22 -9.02 2.12
CA ALA A 59 -0.97 -7.91 2.69
C ALA A 59 -0.06 -6.88 3.38
N SER A 60 0.89 -7.35 4.19
CA SER A 60 1.87 -6.48 4.86
C SER A 60 2.78 -5.76 3.86
N THR A 61 3.23 -6.46 2.81
CA THR A 61 4.04 -5.88 1.73
C THR A 61 3.28 -4.75 1.03
N VAL A 62 2.05 -5.02 0.58
CA VAL A 62 1.26 -4.05 -0.18
C VAL A 62 0.88 -2.85 0.70
N ALA A 63 0.45 -3.08 1.95
CA ALA A 63 0.10 -2.00 2.88
C ALA A 63 1.26 -1.03 3.11
N ASN A 64 2.45 -1.57 3.40
CA ASN A 64 3.60 -0.73 3.73
C ASN A 64 4.21 -0.04 2.52
N ILE A 65 4.30 -0.71 1.37
CA ILE A 65 4.76 -0.08 0.13
C ILE A 65 3.77 1.00 -0.34
N SER A 66 2.46 0.77 -0.21
CA SER A 66 1.45 1.81 -0.50
C SER A 66 1.67 3.04 0.39
N LEU A 67 1.93 2.82 1.68
CA LEU A 67 2.21 3.90 2.62
C LEU A 67 3.53 4.62 2.30
N ASP A 68 4.59 3.89 1.94
CA ASP A 68 5.87 4.47 1.49
C ASP A 68 5.68 5.37 0.26
N MET A 69 4.92 4.91 -0.74
CA MET A 69 4.60 5.67 -1.94
C MET A 69 3.76 6.92 -1.61
N ALA A 70 2.78 6.79 -0.72
CA ALA A 70 1.97 7.92 -0.27
C ALA A 70 2.80 8.95 0.50
N PHE A 71 3.75 8.53 1.34
CA PHE A 71 4.68 9.44 2.00
C PHE A 71 5.55 10.21 1.01
N ALA A 72 6.10 9.54 -0.02
CA ALA A 72 6.87 10.20 -1.06
C ALA A 72 6.05 11.24 -1.85
N LEU A 73 4.74 11.00 -1.99
CA LEU A 73 3.80 11.86 -2.70
C LEU A 73 3.09 12.87 -1.80
N LYS A 74 3.25 12.79 -0.47
CA LYS A 74 2.45 13.51 0.52
C LYS A 74 2.35 15.01 0.24
N SER A 75 3.50 15.66 0.03
CA SER A 75 3.54 17.11 -0.19
C SER A 75 2.95 17.52 -1.54
N LYS A 76 3.08 16.69 -2.57
CA LYS A 76 2.56 16.97 -3.93
C LYS A 76 1.04 16.79 -4.00
N LEU A 77 0.48 15.89 -3.19
CA LEU A 77 -0.94 15.56 -3.20
C LEU A 77 -1.70 16.10 -1.98
N GLU A 78 -1.03 16.86 -1.12
CA GLU A 78 -1.58 17.40 0.13
C GLU A 78 -2.26 16.31 1.00
N LEU A 79 -1.62 15.15 1.12
CA LEU A 79 -2.18 14.03 1.88
C LEU A 79 -2.15 14.32 3.37
N SER A 80 -3.31 14.18 4.00
CA SER A 80 -3.47 14.31 5.44
C SER A 80 -2.98 13.06 6.17
N ARG A 81 -3.05 13.07 7.51
CA ARG A 81 -2.75 11.86 8.30
C ARG A 81 -3.77 10.76 8.00
N GLU A 82 -5.04 11.13 7.88
CA GLU A 82 -6.16 10.24 7.61
C GLU A 82 -6.01 9.57 6.23
N ASP A 83 -5.56 10.30 5.21
CA ASP A 83 -5.27 9.75 3.88
C ASP A 83 -4.17 8.65 3.94
N LEU A 84 -3.14 8.86 4.76
CA LEU A 84 -2.05 7.89 4.96
C LEU A 84 -2.53 6.65 5.71
N VAL A 85 -3.39 6.80 6.70
CA VAL A 85 -4.01 5.66 7.40
C VAL A 85 -4.92 4.89 6.43
N ALA A 86 -5.75 5.59 5.66
CA ALA A 86 -6.67 4.99 4.71
C ALA A 86 -5.94 4.15 3.65
N VAL A 87 -4.84 4.64 3.07
CA VAL A 87 -4.10 3.87 2.06
C VAL A 87 -3.41 2.64 2.65
N TYR A 88 -2.90 2.74 3.89
CA TYR A 88 -2.33 1.59 4.60
C TYR A 88 -3.40 0.52 4.88
N VAL A 89 -4.54 0.92 5.45
CA VAL A 89 -5.66 0.04 5.75
C VAL A 89 -6.21 -0.60 4.48
N SER A 90 -6.32 0.17 3.39
CA SER A 90 -6.73 -0.35 2.08
C SER A 90 -5.75 -1.40 1.57
N GLY A 91 -4.45 -1.16 1.67
CA GLY A 91 -3.44 -2.13 1.27
C GLY A 91 -3.42 -3.40 2.12
N LEU A 92 -3.69 -3.27 3.43
CA LEU A 92 -3.76 -4.41 4.33
C LEU A 92 -4.96 -5.32 4.01
N PHE A 93 -6.08 -4.74 3.59
CA PHE A 93 -7.32 -5.47 3.35
C PHE A 93 -7.66 -5.71 1.88
N HIS A 94 -6.85 -5.25 0.91
CA HIS A 94 -7.23 -5.24 -0.51
C HIS A 94 -7.67 -6.60 -1.06
N ASP A 95 -7.09 -7.68 -0.54
CA ASP A 95 -7.30 -9.04 -1.02
C ASP A 95 -8.21 -9.90 -0.13
N VAL A 96 -8.76 -9.38 1.00
CA VAL A 96 -9.53 -10.21 1.96
C VAL A 96 -10.72 -10.95 1.35
N GLY A 97 -11.28 -10.45 0.24
CA GLY A 97 -12.34 -11.15 -0.50
C GLY A 97 -11.92 -12.51 -1.07
N ARG A 98 -10.62 -12.73 -1.31
CA ARG A 98 -10.07 -14.02 -1.79
C ARG A 98 -10.31 -15.17 -0.83
N PHE A 99 -10.50 -14.88 0.46
CA PHE A 99 -10.87 -15.88 1.45
C PHE A 99 -12.13 -16.66 1.06
N TYR A 100 -13.08 -16.00 0.38
CA TYR A 100 -14.30 -16.65 -0.10
C TYR A 100 -14.28 -16.94 -1.61
N SER A 101 -13.69 -16.06 -2.43
CA SER A 101 -13.73 -16.19 -3.87
C SER A 101 -12.57 -15.49 -4.54
N GLU A 102 -11.86 -16.20 -5.41
CA GLU A 102 -10.92 -15.60 -6.36
C GLU A 102 -11.60 -14.68 -7.37
N ARG A 103 -12.85 -14.98 -7.73
CA ARG A 103 -13.62 -14.22 -8.71
C ARG A 103 -14.26 -13.01 -8.04
N ARG A 104 -13.94 -11.81 -8.55
CA ARG A 104 -14.42 -10.51 -8.03
C ARG A 104 -14.15 -10.32 -6.54
N HIS A 105 -12.97 -10.75 -6.07
CA HIS A 105 -12.57 -10.57 -4.67
C HIS A 105 -12.55 -9.10 -4.25
N GLU A 106 -12.37 -8.17 -5.19
CA GLU A 106 -12.49 -6.73 -4.92
C GLU A 106 -13.89 -6.32 -4.44
N GLU A 107 -14.95 -6.97 -4.95
CA GLU A 107 -16.34 -6.71 -4.52
C GLU A 107 -16.61 -7.37 -3.17
N THR A 108 -16.23 -8.64 -3.02
CA THR A 108 -16.35 -9.39 -1.76
C THR A 108 -15.53 -8.76 -0.63
N GLY A 109 -14.36 -8.20 -0.95
CA GLY A 109 -13.51 -7.49 0.01
C GLY A 109 -14.19 -6.25 0.57
N VAL A 110 -14.89 -5.47 -0.27
CA VAL A 110 -15.72 -4.33 0.17
C VAL A 110 -16.87 -4.79 1.07
N GLU A 111 -17.54 -5.89 0.72
CA GLU A 111 -18.62 -6.45 1.56
C GLU A 111 -18.09 -6.86 2.95
N ILE A 112 -16.92 -7.50 3.01
CA ILE A 112 -16.26 -7.86 4.27
C ILE A 112 -15.95 -6.59 5.09
N LEU A 113 -15.36 -5.57 4.48
CA LEU A 113 -15.01 -4.32 5.18
C LEU A 113 -16.25 -3.65 5.78
N ARG A 114 -17.38 -3.68 5.09
CA ARG A 114 -18.66 -3.16 5.61
C ARG A 114 -19.13 -3.88 6.87
N THR A 115 -18.88 -5.18 6.99
CA THR A 115 -19.21 -5.92 8.23
C THR A 115 -18.37 -5.45 9.44
N HIS A 116 -17.20 -4.85 9.19
CA HIS A 116 -16.30 -4.30 10.21
C HIS A 116 -16.34 -2.78 10.28
N ALA A 117 -17.24 -2.11 9.57
CA ALA A 117 -17.31 -0.64 9.50
C ALA A 117 -17.38 0.03 10.88
N LYS A 118 -18.07 -0.58 11.85
CA LYS A 118 -18.13 -0.06 13.23
C LYS A 118 -16.75 0.01 13.90
N ALA A 119 -15.88 -0.96 13.65
CA ALA A 119 -14.54 -1.02 14.22
C ALA A 119 -13.55 -0.12 13.47
N LEU A 120 -13.81 0.18 12.19
CA LEU A 120 -12.90 0.92 11.32
C LEU A 120 -13.24 2.41 11.19
N ARG A 121 -14.50 2.81 11.37
CA ARG A 121 -14.98 4.18 11.11
C ARG A 121 -14.30 5.28 11.94
N ASP A 122 -13.78 4.94 13.12
CA ASP A 122 -13.10 5.91 14.00
C ASP A 122 -11.63 6.07 13.58
N LEU A 123 -11.12 5.18 12.72
CA LEU A 123 -9.74 5.14 12.23
C LEU A 123 -9.60 5.66 10.80
N VAL A 124 -10.59 5.38 9.93
CA VAL A 124 -10.54 5.68 8.50
C VAL A 124 -11.87 6.20 7.97
N ASP A 125 -11.80 7.00 6.91
CA ASP A 125 -12.93 7.21 6.01
C ASP A 125 -13.21 5.90 5.26
N MET A 126 -14.36 5.30 5.57
CA MET A 126 -14.78 4.04 4.96
C MET A 126 -15.05 4.18 3.46
N ASP A 127 -15.57 5.31 2.97
CA ASP A 127 -15.84 5.50 1.54
C ASP A 127 -14.51 5.48 0.77
N LEU A 128 -13.46 6.09 1.33
CA LEU A 128 -12.12 6.10 0.74
C LEU A 128 -11.47 4.71 0.71
N VAL A 129 -11.59 3.94 1.79
CA VAL A 129 -11.05 2.57 1.88
C VAL A 129 -11.80 1.62 0.93
N GLU A 130 -13.13 1.69 0.91
CA GLU A 130 -13.95 0.90 -0.01
C GLU A 130 -13.59 1.19 -1.47
N PHE A 131 -13.42 2.47 -1.83
CA PHE A 131 -13.01 2.87 -3.17
C PHE A 131 -11.65 2.28 -3.55
N CYS A 132 -10.66 2.39 -2.67
CA CYS A 132 -9.31 1.88 -2.92
C CYS A 132 -9.31 0.35 -3.09
N VAL A 133 -9.97 -0.38 -2.18
CA VAL A 133 -10.07 -1.84 -2.23
C VAL A 133 -10.83 -2.29 -3.47
N LYS A 134 -11.93 -1.64 -3.84
CA LYS A 134 -12.66 -1.97 -5.07
C LYS A 134 -11.80 -1.79 -6.32
N HIS A 135 -10.88 -0.82 -6.31
CA HIS A 135 -10.11 -0.41 -7.49
C HIS A 135 -8.64 -0.81 -7.49
N HIS A 136 -8.19 -1.71 -6.63
CA HIS A 136 -6.79 -2.16 -6.61
C HIS A 136 -6.40 -3.00 -7.86
N ARG A 137 -7.37 -3.53 -8.62
CA ARG A 137 -7.15 -4.38 -9.81
C ARG A 137 -7.19 -3.61 -11.13
N ARG A 138 -6.40 -4.03 -12.12
CA ARG A 138 -6.28 -3.37 -13.45
C ARG A 138 -7.60 -3.29 -14.22
N HIS A 139 -8.46 -4.31 -14.14
CA HIS A 139 -9.70 -4.38 -14.92
C HIS A 139 -10.77 -3.40 -14.43
N THR A 140 -10.61 -2.83 -13.24
CA THR A 140 -11.58 -1.93 -12.63
C THR A 140 -11.37 -0.49 -13.13
N LYS A 141 -12.47 0.26 -13.20
CA LYS A 141 -12.51 1.59 -13.79
C LYS A 141 -12.95 2.64 -12.76
N PRO A 142 -12.01 3.20 -11.98
CA PRO A 142 -12.36 4.09 -10.88
C PRO A 142 -13.03 5.41 -11.33
N HIS A 143 -12.79 5.86 -12.56
CA HIS A 143 -13.47 7.05 -13.12
C HIS A 143 -14.95 6.84 -13.44
N GLU A 144 -15.39 5.59 -13.55
CA GLU A 144 -16.80 5.25 -13.82
C GLU A 144 -17.56 4.91 -12.52
N ASP A 145 -16.90 4.96 -11.35
CA ASP A 145 -17.51 4.61 -10.07
C ASP A 145 -18.23 5.81 -9.45
N PRO A 146 -19.53 5.70 -9.11
CA PRO A 146 -20.28 6.79 -8.47
C PRO A 146 -19.68 7.25 -7.14
N LEU A 147 -18.95 6.39 -6.43
CA LEU A 147 -18.30 6.74 -5.17
C LEU A 147 -17.21 7.80 -5.37
N LEU A 148 -16.69 7.96 -6.60
CA LEU A 148 -15.72 9.00 -6.95
C LEU A 148 -16.22 10.41 -6.61
N GLU A 149 -17.52 10.68 -6.72
CA GLU A 149 -18.08 12.00 -6.38
C GLU A 149 -17.89 12.34 -4.90
N ARG A 150 -17.80 11.32 -4.03
CA ARG A 150 -17.59 11.50 -2.59
C ARG A 150 -16.13 11.55 -2.22
N VAL A 151 -15.32 10.63 -2.76
CA VAL A 151 -13.90 10.51 -2.39
C VAL A 151 -13.00 11.49 -3.17
N GLY A 152 -13.51 12.05 -4.27
CA GLY A 152 -12.80 12.99 -5.14
C GLY A 152 -11.51 12.44 -5.74
N ASP A 153 -10.66 13.35 -6.25
CA ASP A 153 -9.37 13.00 -6.85
C ASP A 153 -8.45 12.27 -5.88
N LYS A 154 -8.57 12.53 -4.57
CA LYS A 154 -7.83 11.80 -3.54
C LYS A 154 -8.07 10.30 -3.62
N GLY A 155 -9.33 9.87 -3.81
CA GLY A 155 -9.65 8.46 -4.01
C GLY A 155 -8.95 7.86 -5.23
N LEU A 156 -8.88 8.60 -6.35
CA LEU A 156 -8.13 8.16 -7.53
C LEU A 156 -6.64 8.02 -7.25
N HIS A 157 -6.05 8.99 -6.55
CA HIS A 157 -4.63 8.98 -6.24
C HIS A 157 -4.26 7.80 -5.33
N LEU A 158 -5.02 7.56 -4.26
CA LEU A 158 -4.78 6.45 -3.34
C LEU A 158 -5.03 5.09 -3.99
N ALA A 159 -6.08 4.97 -4.82
CA ALA A 159 -6.32 3.75 -5.59
C ALA A 159 -5.19 3.47 -6.59
N ALA A 160 -4.60 4.50 -7.20
CA ALA A 160 -3.45 4.37 -8.09
C ALA A 160 -2.19 3.90 -7.36
N ILE A 161 -1.92 4.47 -6.18
CA ILE A 161 -0.82 4.08 -5.30
C ILE A 161 -0.98 2.61 -4.88
N LEU A 162 -2.15 2.24 -4.35
CA LEU A 162 -2.44 0.87 -3.94
C LEU A 162 -2.30 -0.12 -5.10
N ARG A 163 -2.87 0.22 -6.26
CA ARG A 163 -2.79 -0.63 -7.46
C ARG A 163 -1.35 -0.89 -7.87
N LEU A 164 -0.48 0.11 -7.81
CA LEU A 164 0.96 -0.02 -8.09
C LEU A 164 1.66 -0.86 -7.02
N ALA A 165 1.37 -0.64 -5.74
CA ALA A 165 1.95 -1.43 -4.65
C ALA A 165 1.57 -2.93 -4.73
N ASP A 166 0.34 -3.26 -5.12
CA ASP A 166 -0.11 -4.63 -5.47
C ASP A 166 0.55 -5.15 -6.79
N SER A 167 1.68 -4.61 -7.22
CA SER A 167 2.56 -5.28 -8.17
C SER A 167 3.60 -6.17 -7.49
N PHE A 168 3.88 -5.91 -6.21
CA PHE A 168 4.76 -6.69 -5.36
C PHE A 168 4.05 -7.93 -4.84
N THR A 169 4.78 -9.03 -4.67
CA THR A 169 4.23 -10.30 -4.20
C THR A 169 4.52 -10.50 -2.71
N SER A 170 5.77 -10.47 -2.29
CA SER A 170 6.21 -10.53 -0.89
C SER A 170 7.66 -10.03 -0.80
N VAL A 171 7.88 -8.94 -0.05
CA VAL A 171 9.26 -8.50 0.27
C VAL A 171 9.94 -9.38 1.32
N TYR A 172 9.18 -10.27 1.96
CA TYR A 172 9.69 -11.19 2.96
C TYR A 172 10.38 -12.40 2.32
N SER A 173 9.99 -12.78 1.10
CA SER A 173 10.43 -14.03 0.50
C SER A 173 10.68 -14.03 -1.00
N LYS A 174 10.27 -12.99 -1.76
CA LYS A 174 10.34 -12.99 -3.24
C LYS A 174 11.03 -11.76 -3.83
N GLU A 175 10.79 -10.59 -3.27
CA GLU A 175 11.36 -9.32 -3.74
C GLU A 175 12.25 -8.68 -2.68
N GLU A 176 13.26 -7.91 -3.10
CA GLU A 176 14.05 -7.07 -2.21
C GLU A 176 13.63 -5.61 -2.44
N TYR A 177 13.33 -4.86 -1.37
CA TYR A 177 12.80 -3.48 -1.42
C TYR A 177 13.58 -2.56 -0.47
N TRP A 178 14.08 -1.43 -0.98
CA TRP A 178 14.87 -0.46 -0.20
C TRP A 178 14.17 0.88 0.01
N GLY A 179 12.99 1.06 -0.56
CA GLY A 179 12.23 2.30 -0.41
C GLY A 179 11.76 2.90 -1.73
N VAL A 180 11.20 4.10 -1.60
CA VAL A 180 10.66 4.89 -2.71
C VAL A 180 10.96 6.36 -2.49
N HIS A 181 11.18 7.10 -3.56
CA HIS A 181 11.35 8.54 -3.54
C HIS A 181 10.81 9.18 -4.82
N LEU A 182 10.54 10.49 -4.75
CA LEU A 182 10.29 11.30 -5.94
C LEU A 182 11.62 11.78 -6.52
N GLU A 183 11.74 11.68 -7.84
CA GLU A 183 12.81 12.30 -8.64
C GLU A 183 12.15 12.92 -9.85
N ASP A 184 12.13 14.26 -9.91
CA ASP A 184 11.38 15.02 -10.91
C ASP A 184 9.89 14.58 -10.99
N ASP A 185 9.44 14.14 -12.16
CA ASP A 185 8.11 13.57 -12.40
C ASP A 185 8.09 12.03 -12.35
N SER A 186 9.04 11.42 -11.64
CA SER A 186 9.11 9.97 -11.47
C SER A 186 9.00 9.55 -10.01
N LEU A 187 8.18 8.52 -9.77
CA LEU A 187 8.16 7.80 -8.50
C LEU A 187 9.12 6.62 -8.62
N VAL A 188 10.31 6.77 -8.05
CA VAL A 188 11.40 5.79 -8.16
C VAL A 188 11.32 4.81 -6.99
N VAL A 189 11.01 3.56 -7.30
CA VAL A 189 11.03 2.44 -6.37
C VAL A 189 12.35 1.71 -6.48
N VAL A 190 13.09 1.62 -5.38
CA VAL A 190 14.37 0.91 -5.32
C VAL A 190 14.10 -0.52 -4.89
N ALA A 191 14.18 -1.46 -5.83
CA ALA A 191 13.83 -2.86 -5.60
C ALA A 191 14.47 -3.82 -6.62
N ARG A 192 14.61 -5.10 -6.24
CA ARG A 192 15.10 -6.20 -7.08
C ARG A 192 14.09 -7.34 -7.12
N PHE A 193 14.20 -8.17 -8.16
CA PHE A 193 13.31 -9.31 -8.45
C PHE A 193 11.84 -8.96 -8.70
N VAL A 194 11.49 -7.67 -8.73
CA VAL A 194 10.16 -7.18 -9.08
C VAL A 194 9.79 -7.56 -10.51
N ASN A 195 8.56 -8.05 -10.69
CA ASN A 195 8.00 -8.27 -12.02
C ASN A 195 7.75 -6.91 -12.73
N LYS A 196 8.71 -6.48 -13.55
CA LYS A 196 8.67 -5.19 -14.25
C LYS A 196 7.45 -5.01 -15.16
N HIS A 197 6.94 -6.09 -15.76
CA HIS A 197 5.75 -6.03 -16.59
C HIS A 197 4.49 -5.75 -15.73
N ARG A 198 4.30 -6.52 -14.64
CA ARG A 198 3.19 -6.30 -13.69
C ARG A 198 3.25 -4.90 -13.08
N PHE A 199 4.44 -4.45 -12.69
CA PHE A 199 4.68 -3.11 -12.14
C PHE A 199 4.28 -2.01 -13.14
N SER A 200 4.78 -2.09 -14.37
CA SER A 200 4.44 -1.13 -15.44
C SER A 200 2.95 -1.10 -15.75
N GLU A 201 2.32 -2.27 -15.91
CA GLU A 201 0.88 -2.36 -16.22
C GLU A 201 0.00 -1.77 -15.11
N LYS A 202 0.36 -1.98 -13.84
CA LYS A 202 -0.36 -1.43 -12.69
C LYS A 202 -0.08 0.06 -12.47
N GLY A 203 1.11 0.51 -12.87
CA GLY A 203 1.53 1.92 -12.81
C GLY A 203 0.81 2.87 -13.76
N LYS A 204 0.15 2.36 -14.81
CA LYS A 204 -0.58 3.21 -15.78
C LYS A 204 -1.63 4.12 -15.16
N LEU A 205 -2.29 3.69 -14.08
CA LEU A 205 -3.27 4.53 -13.41
C LEU A 205 -2.59 5.72 -12.72
N LEU A 206 -1.44 5.49 -12.07
CA LEU A 206 -0.64 6.53 -11.42
C LEU A 206 -0.20 7.58 -12.44
N GLU A 207 0.36 7.14 -13.57
CA GLU A 207 0.81 8.03 -14.64
C GLU A 207 -0.37 8.84 -15.20
N LYS A 208 -1.53 8.21 -15.40
CA LYS A 208 -2.72 8.87 -15.93
C LYS A 208 -3.28 9.94 -14.97
N VAL A 209 -3.35 9.66 -13.68
CA VAL A 209 -4.03 10.54 -12.71
C VAL A 209 -3.12 11.58 -12.08
N LEU A 210 -1.80 11.32 -12.03
CA LEU A 210 -0.83 12.21 -11.37
C LEU A 210 0.19 12.82 -12.32
N ASN A 211 0.27 12.36 -13.57
CA ASN A 211 1.38 12.66 -14.47
C ASN A 211 2.74 12.31 -13.83
N ILE A 212 2.78 11.22 -13.06
CA ILE A 212 3.99 10.72 -12.40
C ILE A 212 4.31 9.33 -12.95
N ARG A 213 5.52 9.17 -13.48
CA ARG A 213 5.98 7.92 -14.06
C ARG A 213 6.53 6.99 -12.97
N PRO A 214 5.96 5.79 -12.76
CA PRO A 214 6.54 4.84 -11.83
C PRO A 214 7.74 4.13 -12.46
N LEU A 215 8.87 4.11 -11.75
CA LEU A 215 10.11 3.47 -12.18
C LEU A 215 10.60 2.47 -11.12
N VAL A 216 11.19 1.35 -11.57
CA VAL A 216 11.93 0.44 -10.68
C VAL A 216 13.41 0.52 -11.01
N ARG A 217 14.23 0.83 -10.01
CA ARG A 217 15.70 0.77 -10.10
C ARG A 217 16.21 -0.34 -9.20
N SER A 218 17.14 -1.14 -9.73
CA SER A 218 17.93 -2.04 -8.92
C SER A 218 19.05 -1.23 -8.26
N SER A 219 19.21 -1.31 -6.94
CA SER A 219 20.44 -0.89 -6.27
C SER A 219 21.61 -1.77 -6.69
#